data_AF-A0A7W5FHA9-F1
#
_entry.id   AF-A0A7W5FHA9-F1
#
_cell.length_a   1.000
_cell.length_b   1.000
_cell.length_c   1.000
_cell.angle_alpha   90.00
_cell.angle_beta   90.00
_cell.angle_gamma   90.00
#
_symmetry.space_group_name_H-M   'P 1'
#
loop_
_entity.id
_entity.type
_entity.pdbx_description
1 polymer ?
#
loop_
_entity_poly.entity_id
_entity_poly.type
_entity_poly.pdbx_seq_one_letter_code
_entity_poly.pdbx_strand_id
1 'polypeptide(L)'
;MTIAAVCLAGCGSTNGSATPASTPQFVDPAAQASSADPAAAPSAPAGAAPGPSTAPSAPPSVKPSASATAPVDVKYVFPVDASNVDWHDTHSKYPATDIFVNCGSRFVATTSGRVLEVSLTDTYVEGKPDGPANGGLSVSILGDDGVRYYGSHLSKVQSGIRAGVRVKAGQLLGMTGKTGNANDVCHLHYGISPPCAKTGDWEVRRGVVWPYTYLASWRKDGQKSPVASVATWKRKNNCKA
;
A
#
# COMPACT_ATOMS: atom_id res chain seq x y z
N MET A 1 57.22 40.25 -0.83
CA MET A 1 56.15 40.49 -1.83
C MET A 1 54.92 40.97 -1.10
N THR A 2 54.39 42.10 -1.55
CA THR A 2 53.40 42.96 -0.91
C THR A 2 51.99 42.37 -0.97
N ILE A 3 51.20 42.64 0.07
CA ILE A 3 49.78 42.32 0.23
C ILE A 3 48.95 43.07 -0.83
N ALA A 4 47.94 42.40 -1.41
CA ALA A 4 46.80 43.07 -2.04
C ALA A 4 45.51 42.25 -1.83
N ALA A 5 44.67 42.73 -0.93
CA ALA A 5 43.25 42.39 -0.87
C ALA A 5 42.48 43.35 -1.79
N VAL A 6 41.51 42.83 -2.55
CA VAL A 6 40.51 43.63 -3.27
C VAL A 6 39.13 43.06 -2.97
N CYS A 7 38.25 43.94 -2.50
CA CYS A 7 36.85 43.68 -2.18
C CYS A 7 35.92 44.17 -3.30
N LEU A 8 34.84 43.39 -3.50
CA LEU A 8 33.47 43.71 -3.95
C LEU A 8 33.21 44.60 -5.18
N ALA A 9 32.42 44.08 -6.13
CA ALA A 9 30.97 44.39 -6.26
C ALA A 9 30.39 43.74 -7.53
N GLY A 10 29.19 43.17 -7.44
CA GLY A 10 28.42 42.68 -8.58
C GLY A 10 27.01 42.25 -8.18
N CYS A 11 26.05 43.17 -8.31
CA CYS A 11 24.62 42.93 -8.12
C CYS A 11 24.02 42.11 -9.28
N GLY A 12 23.06 41.25 -8.96
CA GLY A 12 22.19 40.58 -9.93
C GLY A 12 21.00 39.92 -9.23
N SER A 13 19.91 40.67 -9.09
CA SER A 13 18.62 40.18 -8.59
C SER A 13 17.88 39.41 -9.68
N THR A 14 17.28 38.25 -9.37
CA THR A 14 15.90 37.89 -9.78
C THR A 14 15.36 36.68 -9.01
N ASN A 15 14.24 36.93 -8.34
CA ASN A 15 13.11 36.07 -8.01
C ASN A 15 13.22 34.55 -8.25
N GLY A 16 13.15 33.82 -7.15
CA GLY A 16 12.72 32.42 -7.12
C GLY A 16 12.37 32.04 -5.69
N SER A 17 11.14 32.33 -5.26
CA SER A 17 10.58 31.79 -4.03
C SER A 17 10.50 30.26 -4.16
N ALA A 18 11.55 29.56 -3.73
CA ALA A 18 11.50 28.13 -3.52
C ALA A 18 10.69 27.89 -2.24
N THR A 19 9.49 27.34 -2.40
CA THR A 19 8.72 26.77 -1.31
C THR A 19 9.58 25.68 -0.65
N PRO A 20 9.80 25.70 0.68
CA PRO A 20 10.51 24.60 1.32
C PRO A 20 9.68 23.32 1.12
N ALA A 21 10.29 22.31 0.52
CA ALA A 21 9.69 20.99 0.42
C ALA A 21 9.43 20.47 1.85
N SER A 22 8.16 20.32 2.21
CA SER A 22 7.77 19.73 3.49
C SER A 22 8.45 18.37 3.66
N THR A 23 9.32 18.27 4.65
CA THR A 23 9.92 17.00 5.06
C THR A 23 8.79 16.02 5.36
N PRO A 24 8.74 14.83 4.73
CA PRO A 24 7.73 13.84 5.05
C PRO A 24 7.88 13.46 6.52
N GLN A 25 6.85 13.75 7.32
CA GLN A 25 6.79 13.29 8.70
C GLN A 25 6.61 11.77 8.71
N PHE A 26 7.24 11.10 9.66
CA PHE A 26 7.05 9.67 9.92
C PHE A 26 6.54 9.54 11.36
N VAL A 27 5.62 8.62 11.62
CA VAL A 27 5.12 8.39 12.99
C VAL A 27 6.08 7.48 13.77
N ASP A 28 6.29 7.81 15.04
CA ASP A 28 6.92 6.93 16.02
C ASP A 28 5.82 6.36 16.96
N PRO A 29 5.89 5.10 17.42
CA PRO A 29 4.70 4.36 17.92
C PRO A 29 4.24 4.68 19.35
N ALA A 30 4.73 5.73 20.01
CA ALA A 30 4.52 5.91 21.45
C ALA A 30 4.07 7.32 21.81
N ALA A 31 2.80 7.66 21.55
CA ALA A 31 2.02 8.58 22.36
C ALA A 31 0.63 8.79 21.73
N GLN A 32 -0.38 8.12 22.27
CA GLN A 32 -1.69 8.73 22.54
C GLN A 32 -2.52 7.79 23.41
N ALA A 33 -2.40 8.03 24.72
CA ALA A 33 -3.37 7.61 25.71
C ALA A 33 -4.24 8.83 26.08
N SER A 34 -5.49 8.52 26.46
CA SER A 34 -6.49 9.37 27.13
C SER A 34 -7.39 10.23 26.24
N SER A 35 -8.66 9.82 26.09
CA SER A 35 -9.75 10.23 26.99
C SER A 35 -11.10 9.84 26.38
N ALA A 36 -11.93 9.11 27.14
CA ALA A 36 -13.36 8.98 26.87
C ALA A 36 -14.08 8.80 28.21
N ASP A 37 -14.77 9.85 28.66
CA ASP A 37 -15.78 9.80 29.71
C ASP A 37 -17.16 9.55 29.04
N PRO A 38 -18.10 8.82 29.66
CA PRO A 38 -19.35 8.42 29.03
C PRO A 38 -20.48 9.42 29.32
N ALA A 39 -21.26 9.77 28.30
CA ALA A 39 -22.48 10.56 28.47
C ALA A 39 -23.73 9.70 28.21
N ALA A 40 -24.67 9.83 29.13
CA ALA A 40 -25.87 9.04 29.32
C ALA A 40 -26.96 9.23 28.26
N ALA A 41 -27.80 8.21 28.11
CA ALA A 41 -29.05 8.23 27.37
C ALA A 41 -30.19 8.84 28.20
N PRO A 42 -31.20 9.46 27.55
CA PRO A 42 -32.53 9.55 28.13
C PRO A 42 -33.62 8.91 27.26
N SER A 43 -34.61 8.39 27.97
CA SER A 43 -35.79 7.65 27.55
C SER A 43 -36.85 8.48 26.82
N ALA A 44 -37.68 7.79 26.02
CA ALA A 44 -38.86 8.29 25.33
C ALA A 44 -40.02 8.67 26.27
N PRO A 45 -41.04 9.39 25.74
CA PRO A 45 -42.38 8.78 25.74
C PRO A 45 -43.18 9.00 24.44
N ALA A 46 -44.34 8.33 24.43
CA ALA A 46 -45.15 7.92 23.29
C ALA A 46 -46.18 8.95 22.75
N GLY A 47 -46.63 8.70 21.52
CA GLY A 47 -48.05 8.77 21.17
C GLY A 47 -48.49 9.83 20.14
N ALA A 48 -48.68 9.42 18.88
CA ALA A 48 -49.79 9.86 18.02
C ALA A 48 -49.86 8.98 16.75
N ALA A 49 -51.08 8.65 16.33
CA ALA A 49 -51.45 7.61 15.37
C ALA A 49 -51.10 7.90 13.88
N PRO A 50 -50.95 6.87 13.02
CA PRO A 50 -51.06 7.03 11.58
C PRO A 50 -52.41 6.52 11.03
N GLY A 51 -52.88 7.20 9.98
CA GLY A 51 -54.12 6.93 9.25
C GLY A 51 -54.10 5.66 8.37
N PRO A 52 -55.14 5.44 7.56
CA PRO A 52 -55.51 4.14 7.05
C PRO A 52 -54.51 3.57 6.02
N SER A 53 -54.36 2.25 6.14
CA SER A 53 -53.57 1.33 5.33
C SER A 53 -53.84 1.44 3.83
N THR A 54 -52.81 1.75 3.05
CA THR A 54 -52.73 1.42 1.63
C THR A 54 -51.62 0.40 1.43
N ALA A 55 -51.97 -0.74 0.81
CA ALA A 55 -51.08 -1.87 0.55
C ALA A 55 -49.80 -1.45 -0.21
N PRO A 56 -48.62 -2.05 0.08
CA PRO A 56 -47.41 -1.78 -0.69
C PRO A 56 -47.44 -2.54 -2.02
N SER A 57 -47.49 -1.81 -3.13
CA SER A 57 -47.08 -2.35 -4.43
C SER A 57 -45.58 -2.64 -4.41
N ALA A 58 -45.22 -3.85 -4.81
CA ALA A 58 -43.83 -4.30 -4.88
C ALA A 58 -42.97 -3.35 -5.76
N PRO A 59 -41.74 -3.01 -5.35
CA PRO A 59 -40.81 -2.30 -6.22
C PRO A 59 -40.41 -3.22 -7.39
N PRO A 60 -40.24 -2.70 -8.61
CA PRO A 60 -39.76 -3.50 -9.73
C PRO A 60 -38.35 -4.02 -9.42
N SER A 61 -38.15 -5.32 -9.62
CA SER A 61 -36.85 -5.99 -9.54
C SER A 61 -35.84 -5.30 -10.45
N VAL A 62 -34.97 -4.48 -9.88
CA VAL A 62 -33.82 -3.93 -10.60
C VAL A 62 -32.84 -5.07 -10.81
N LYS A 63 -32.84 -5.62 -12.02
CA LYS A 63 -31.82 -6.56 -12.50
C LYS A 63 -30.45 -5.92 -12.25
N PRO A 64 -29.45 -6.61 -11.64
CA PRO A 64 -28.13 -6.03 -11.48
C PRO A 64 -27.56 -5.74 -12.86
N SER A 65 -27.52 -4.46 -13.23
CA SER A 65 -26.75 -4.01 -14.38
C SER A 65 -25.30 -4.27 -14.00
N ALA A 66 -24.69 -5.28 -14.62
CA ALA A 66 -23.25 -5.44 -14.58
C ALA A 66 -22.65 -4.18 -15.19
N SER A 67 -22.25 -3.23 -14.32
CA SER A 67 -21.39 -2.13 -14.72
C SER A 67 -20.10 -2.77 -15.20
N ALA A 68 -19.97 -2.93 -16.52
CA ALA A 68 -18.69 -3.05 -17.15
C ALA A 68 -17.95 -1.75 -16.85
N THR A 69 -17.08 -1.78 -15.85
CA THR A 69 -16.20 -0.66 -15.52
C THR A 69 -15.40 -0.34 -16.77
N ALA A 70 -15.51 0.89 -17.27
CA ALA A 70 -14.66 1.38 -18.34
C ALA A 70 -13.19 1.11 -18.00
N PRO A 71 -12.32 0.83 -18.99
CA PRO A 71 -10.91 0.63 -18.73
C PRO A 71 -10.36 1.89 -18.05
N VAL A 72 -10.02 1.76 -16.77
CA VAL A 72 -9.24 2.76 -16.07
C VAL A 72 -7.86 2.79 -16.72
N ASP A 73 -7.39 3.97 -17.08
CA ASP A 73 -6.00 4.15 -17.47
C ASP A 73 -5.12 3.98 -16.22
N VAL A 74 -4.34 2.90 -16.20
CA VAL A 74 -3.55 2.49 -15.03
C VAL A 74 -2.08 2.56 -15.38
N LYS A 75 -1.34 3.37 -14.61
CA LYS A 75 0.12 3.43 -14.65
C LYS A 75 0.75 2.49 -13.63
N TYR A 76 1.77 1.77 -14.03
CA TYR A 76 2.63 0.96 -13.18
C TYR A 76 4.01 1.60 -13.02
N VAL A 77 4.53 1.51 -11.80
CA VAL A 77 5.84 2.02 -11.35
C VAL A 77 6.55 0.88 -10.62
N PHE A 78 7.86 0.75 -10.85
CA PHE A 78 8.67 -0.20 -10.09
C PHE A 78 8.63 0.16 -8.58
N PRO A 79 8.36 -0.81 -7.68
CA PRO A 79 7.98 -0.50 -6.29
C PRO A 79 9.12 0.05 -5.43
N VAL A 80 10.38 0.01 -5.88
CA VAL A 80 11.52 0.56 -5.13
C VAL A 80 12.17 1.70 -5.91
N ASP A 81 12.12 2.90 -5.37
CA ASP A 81 12.74 4.11 -5.91
C ASP A 81 14.22 4.17 -5.52
N ALA A 82 15.01 3.30 -6.17
CA ALA A 82 16.47 3.19 -6.03
C ALA A 82 17.10 2.67 -7.33
N SER A 83 18.31 3.14 -7.64
CA SER A 83 19.06 2.75 -8.84
C SER A 83 19.75 1.38 -8.72
N ASN A 84 20.24 1.04 -7.52
CA ASN A 84 20.90 -0.24 -7.25
C ASN A 84 19.92 -1.21 -6.56
N VAL A 85 19.34 -2.12 -7.33
CA VAL A 85 18.42 -3.16 -6.85
C VAL A 85 18.67 -4.44 -7.63
N ASP A 86 18.54 -5.57 -6.94
CA ASP A 86 18.58 -6.90 -7.55
C ASP A 86 17.31 -7.66 -7.20
N TRP A 87 16.81 -8.49 -8.11
CA TRP A 87 15.67 -9.35 -7.86
C TRP A 87 15.75 -10.59 -8.76
N HIS A 88 15.15 -11.69 -8.29
CA HIS A 88 15.21 -12.98 -8.99
C HIS A 88 13.82 -13.51 -9.33
N ASP A 89 13.77 -14.51 -10.22
CA ASP A 89 12.56 -15.15 -10.71
C ASP A 89 12.09 -16.32 -9.83
N THR A 90 12.74 -16.53 -8.68
CA THR A 90 12.44 -17.60 -7.73
C THR A 90 12.10 -17.05 -6.35
N HIS A 91 11.27 -17.79 -5.62
CA HIS A 91 10.95 -17.58 -4.21
C HIS A 91 10.54 -18.93 -3.61
N SER A 92 11.05 -19.26 -2.42
CA SER A 92 11.21 -20.66 -1.98
C SER A 92 9.94 -21.46 -1.72
N LYS A 93 8.81 -20.80 -1.41
CA LYS A 93 7.57 -21.49 -0.97
C LYS A 93 6.32 -21.13 -1.76
N TYR A 94 6.26 -19.94 -2.32
CA TYR A 94 5.06 -19.39 -2.97
C TYR A 94 5.43 -18.27 -3.95
N PRO A 95 4.55 -17.92 -4.91
CA PRO A 95 4.82 -16.84 -5.85
C PRO A 95 4.95 -15.47 -5.18
N ALA A 96 6.17 -14.94 -5.19
CA ALA A 96 6.52 -13.59 -4.77
C ALA A 96 7.90 -13.23 -5.36
N THR A 97 8.38 -12.02 -5.11
CA THR A 97 9.75 -11.64 -5.45
C THR A 97 10.32 -10.80 -4.33
N ASP A 98 11.50 -11.18 -3.85
CA ASP A 98 12.32 -10.34 -2.99
C ASP A 98 13.15 -9.40 -3.86
N ILE A 99 13.03 -8.10 -3.60
CA ILE A 99 13.81 -7.05 -4.24
C ILE A 99 14.89 -6.62 -3.24
N PHE A 100 16.10 -7.12 -3.45
CA PHE A 100 17.26 -6.82 -2.62
C PHE A 100 17.71 -5.38 -2.85
N VAL A 101 17.79 -4.65 -1.75
CA VAL A 101 18.14 -3.23 -1.74
C VAL A 101 18.56 -2.84 -0.33
N ASN A 102 19.37 -1.79 -0.19
CA ASN A 102 19.73 -1.24 1.11
C ASN A 102 18.49 -0.92 1.96
N CYS A 103 18.57 -1.21 3.26
CA CYS A 103 17.59 -0.72 4.23
C CYS A 103 17.46 0.80 4.13
N GLY A 104 16.24 1.32 4.36
CA GLY A 104 15.95 2.75 4.25
C GLY A 104 15.64 3.24 2.84
N SER A 105 15.64 2.35 1.84
CA SER A 105 15.28 2.73 0.46
C SER A 105 13.77 2.95 0.33
N ARG A 106 13.37 3.83 -0.59
CA ARG A 106 11.98 4.25 -0.74
C ARG A 106 11.13 3.15 -1.37
N PHE A 107 10.15 2.63 -0.63
CA PHE A 107 9.09 1.79 -1.15
C PHE A 107 7.91 2.67 -1.57
N VAL A 108 7.50 2.56 -2.84
CA VAL A 108 6.45 3.38 -3.46
C VAL A 108 5.29 2.54 -3.98
N ALA A 109 4.11 3.16 -4.09
CA ALA A 109 2.93 2.51 -4.65
C ALA A 109 3.14 2.18 -6.13
N THR A 110 3.09 0.91 -6.49
CA THR A 110 3.25 0.46 -7.88
C THR A 110 2.19 1.05 -8.80
N THR A 111 0.97 1.23 -8.30
CA THR A 111 -0.07 1.91 -9.06
C THR A 111 -0.95 2.74 -8.13
N SER A 112 -1.75 3.62 -8.73
CA SER A 112 -2.78 4.33 -8.01
C SER A 112 -3.77 3.33 -7.43
N GLY A 113 -4.11 3.49 -6.16
CA GLY A 113 -5.09 2.63 -5.51
C GLY A 113 -5.54 3.14 -4.14
N ARG A 114 -6.12 2.25 -3.35
CA ARG A 114 -6.44 2.47 -1.93
C ARG A 114 -5.67 1.50 -1.06
N VAL A 115 -5.14 1.99 0.06
CA VAL A 115 -4.52 1.13 1.09
C VAL A 115 -5.59 0.20 1.66
N LEU A 116 -5.32 -1.10 1.66
CA LEU A 116 -6.18 -2.12 2.26
C LEU A 116 -5.83 -2.29 3.74
N GLU A 117 -4.56 -2.60 4.01
CA GLU A 117 -4.08 -2.89 5.35
C GLU A 117 -2.64 -2.39 5.51
N VAL A 118 -2.28 -2.10 6.76
CA VAL A 118 -0.92 -1.77 7.18
C VAL A 118 -0.59 -2.58 8.43
N SER A 119 0.67 -3.01 8.54
CA SER A 119 1.25 -3.47 9.80
C SER A 119 2.30 -2.46 10.22
N LEU A 120 2.14 -1.88 11.41
CA LEU A 120 3.02 -0.83 11.94
C LEU A 120 3.92 -1.33 13.08
N THR A 121 3.74 -2.59 13.49
CA THR A 121 4.47 -3.19 14.61
C THR A 121 4.99 -4.54 14.18
N ASP A 122 6.26 -4.80 14.47
CA ASP A 122 6.84 -6.10 14.25
C ASP A 122 6.53 -7.00 15.45
N THR A 123 5.61 -7.93 15.26
CA THR A 123 5.23 -8.94 16.25
C THR A 123 5.72 -10.33 15.86
N TYR A 124 6.64 -10.42 14.89
CA TYR A 124 7.24 -11.69 14.50
C TYR A 124 8.05 -12.28 15.65
N VAL A 125 7.99 -13.60 15.78
CA VAL A 125 8.78 -14.36 16.74
C VAL A 125 9.47 -15.47 15.97
N GLU A 126 10.80 -15.47 16.03
CA GLU A 126 11.63 -16.47 15.36
C GLU A 126 11.27 -17.89 15.83
N GLY A 127 11.29 -18.85 14.89
CA GLY A 127 10.97 -20.25 15.15
C GLY A 127 9.48 -20.56 15.31
N LYS A 128 8.57 -19.59 15.22
CA LYS A 128 7.12 -19.86 15.13
C LYS A 128 6.73 -20.33 13.72
N PRO A 129 5.64 -21.12 13.58
CA PRO A 129 5.08 -21.45 12.27
C PRO A 129 4.77 -20.21 11.44
N ASP A 130 4.84 -20.35 10.12
CA ASP A 130 4.51 -19.26 9.20
C ASP A 130 3.08 -18.74 9.45
N GLY A 131 2.95 -17.41 9.50
CA GLY A 131 1.69 -16.76 9.81
C GLY A 131 1.65 -15.29 9.40
N PRO A 132 0.61 -14.55 9.83
CA PRO A 132 0.38 -13.16 9.42
C PRO A 132 1.51 -12.21 9.85
N ALA A 133 2.24 -12.55 10.91
CA ALA A 133 3.35 -11.75 11.45
C ALA A 133 4.64 -11.85 10.64
N ASN A 134 4.80 -12.85 9.75
CA ASN A 134 6.05 -13.05 8.99
C ASN A 134 6.49 -11.84 8.18
N GLY A 135 5.56 -10.97 7.76
CA GLY A 135 5.90 -9.77 6.99
C GLY A 135 6.47 -8.61 7.82
N GLY A 136 6.40 -8.65 9.16
CA GLY A 136 6.74 -7.50 10.00
C GLY A 136 5.92 -6.27 9.64
N LEU A 137 6.58 -5.12 9.50
CA LEU A 137 5.93 -3.91 8.99
C LEU A 137 5.64 -4.04 7.49
N SER A 138 4.44 -3.65 7.09
CA SER A 138 3.99 -3.86 5.72
C SER A 138 2.86 -2.92 5.30
N VAL A 139 2.67 -2.81 3.99
CA VAL A 139 1.54 -2.10 3.38
C VAL A 139 0.96 -2.97 2.27
N SER A 140 -0.36 -3.09 2.22
CA SER A 140 -1.07 -3.63 1.06
C SER A 140 -1.98 -2.59 0.43
N ILE A 141 -2.01 -2.52 -0.89
CA ILE A 141 -2.87 -1.63 -1.66
C ILE A 141 -3.75 -2.44 -2.62
N LEU A 142 -5.00 -2.00 -2.77
CA LEU A 142 -5.88 -2.34 -3.88
C LEU A 142 -5.64 -1.32 -4.98
N GLY A 143 -4.96 -1.73 -6.05
CA GLY A 143 -4.80 -0.93 -7.26
C GLY A 143 -6.14 -0.64 -7.92
N ASP A 144 -6.21 0.46 -8.65
CA ASP A 144 -7.40 0.82 -9.44
C ASP A 144 -7.67 -0.20 -10.56
N ASP A 145 -6.66 -0.98 -10.96
CA ASP A 145 -6.77 -2.13 -11.85
C ASP A 145 -7.45 -3.36 -11.21
N GLY A 146 -7.80 -3.27 -9.92
CA GLY A 146 -8.44 -4.35 -9.16
C GLY A 146 -7.45 -5.42 -8.65
N VAL A 147 -6.14 -5.17 -8.73
CA VAL A 147 -5.10 -6.08 -8.23
C VAL A 147 -4.64 -5.64 -6.84
N ARG A 148 -4.30 -6.60 -5.98
CA ARG A 148 -3.63 -6.33 -4.71
C ARG A 148 -2.12 -6.35 -4.90
N TYR A 149 -1.46 -5.30 -4.44
CA TYR A 149 -0.01 -5.21 -4.33
C TYR A 149 0.39 -5.15 -2.85
N TYR A 150 1.42 -5.89 -2.48
CA TYR A 150 1.84 -6.04 -1.11
C TYR A 150 3.36 -5.85 -0.99
N GLY A 151 3.79 -5.06 -0.03
CA GLY A 151 5.19 -4.84 0.31
C GLY A 151 5.43 -5.02 1.80
N SER A 152 6.46 -5.77 2.19
CA SER A 152 6.78 -6.05 3.59
C SER A 152 8.27 -6.02 3.92
N HIS A 153 8.58 -6.39 5.16
CA HIS A 153 9.90 -6.23 5.78
C HIS A 153 10.32 -4.77 5.90
N LEU A 154 9.36 -3.84 6.01
CA LEU A 154 9.65 -2.41 6.02
C LEU A 154 10.34 -2.01 7.33
N SER A 155 11.25 -1.04 7.28
CA SER A 155 11.76 -0.41 8.51
C SER A 155 10.79 0.64 9.06
N LYS A 156 10.01 1.27 8.17
CA LYS A 156 9.03 2.29 8.53
C LYS A 156 7.91 2.37 7.50
N VAL A 157 6.71 2.69 7.95
CA VAL A 157 5.58 3.09 7.09
C VAL A 157 5.46 4.61 7.13
N GLN A 158 5.24 5.23 5.98
CA GLN A 158 5.12 6.68 5.83
C GLN A 158 3.92 7.22 6.62
N SER A 159 4.07 8.37 7.29
CA SER A 159 2.94 8.97 8.02
C SER A 159 1.77 9.24 7.08
N GLY A 160 0.56 9.04 7.59
CA GLY A 160 -0.67 9.19 6.83
C GLY A 160 -1.04 7.97 5.98
N ILE A 161 -0.15 7.01 5.75
CA ILE A 161 -0.48 5.73 5.11
C ILE A 161 -1.20 4.85 6.13
N ARG A 162 -2.51 4.68 5.91
CA ARG A 162 -3.41 3.85 6.73
C ARG A 162 -4.54 3.30 5.86
N ALA A 163 -5.23 2.28 6.35
CA ALA A 163 -6.35 1.67 5.64
C ALA A 163 -7.36 2.72 5.11
N GLY A 164 -7.83 2.53 3.88
CA GLY A 164 -8.77 3.42 3.19
C GLY A 164 -8.16 4.62 2.47
N VAL A 165 -6.91 5.01 2.79
CA VAL A 165 -6.23 6.15 2.16
C VAL A 165 -5.99 5.89 0.68
N ARG A 166 -6.27 6.90 -0.13
CA ARG A 166 -5.96 6.90 -1.57
C ARG A 166 -4.48 7.20 -1.77
N VAL A 167 -3.83 6.42 -2.62
CA VAL A 167 -2.44 6.61 -3.01
C VAL A 167 -2.32 6.74 -4.52
N LYS A 168 -1.35 7.51 -4.99
CA LYS A 168 -1.01 7.64 -6.42
C LYS A 168 0.15 6.71 -6.77
N ALA A 169 0.23 6.27 -8.03
CA ALA A 169 1.41 5.56 -8.52
C ALA A 169 2.70 6.37 -8.25
N GLY A 170 3.73 5.71 -7.71
CA GLY A 170 4.99 6.32 -7.29
C GLY A 170 4.95 7.05 -5.95
N GLN A 171 3.80 7.13 -5.26
CA GLN A 171 3.71 7.75 -3.94
C GLN A 171 4.48 6.92 -2.91
N LEU A 172 5.28 7.58 -2.06
CA LEU A 172 5.98 6.94 -0.95
C LEU A 172 5.00 6.27 0.02
N LEU A 173 5.23 4.98 0.27
CA LEU A 173 4.46 4.16 1.21
C LEU A 173 5.25 3.85 2.48
N GLY A 174 6.57 3.72 2.37
CA GLY A 174 7.44 3.38 3.49
C GLY A 174 8.89 3.26 3.06
N MET A 175 9.69 2.70 3.96
CA MET A 175 11.12 2.46 3.76
C MET A 175 11.40 0.96 3.89
N THR A 176 12.22 0.42 2.99
CA THR A 176 12.68 -0.97 3.05
C THR A 176 13.45 -1.22 4.34
N GLY A 177 13.47 -2.47 4.79
CA GLY A 177 14.05 -2.85 6.07
C GLY A 177 14.28 -4.35 6.14
N LYS A 178 14.20 -4.87 7.37
CA LYS A 178 14.44 -6.27 7.70
C LYS A 178 13.54 -6.77 8.85
N THR A 179 12.40 -6.14 9.08
CA THR A 179 11.44 -6.57 10.11
C THR A 179 10.75 -7.87 9.70
N GLY A 180 10.22 -8.62 10.65
CA GLY A 180 9.57 -9.90 10.36
C GLY A 180 10.57 -11.01 10.05
N ASN A 181 10.13 -12.00 9.29
CA ASN A 181 10.94 -13.14 8.88
C ASN A 181 11.84 -12.79 7.66
N ALA A 182 12.66 -11.75 7.80
CA ALA A 182 13.55 -11.27 6.75
C ALA A 182 14.98 -11.85 6.83
N ASN A 183 15.25 -12.72 7.82
CA ASN A 183 16.56 -13.31 8.10
C ASN A 183 17.71 -12.28 8.21
N ASP A 184 17.41 -11.12 8.80
CA ASP A 184 18.31 -9.97 8.93
C ASP A 184 18.83 -9.37 7.60
N VAL A 185 18.27 -9.76 6.45
CA VAL A 185 18.65 -9.25 5.13
C VAL A 185 17.72 -8.12 4.71
N CYS A 186 18.27 -6.98 4.30
CA CYS A 186 17.48 -5.87 3.77
C CYS A 186 16.90 -6.20 2.39
N HIS A 187 15.57 -6.20 2.27
CA HIS A 187 14.87 -6.35 1.00
C HIS A 187 13.43 -5.84 1.10
N LEU A 188 12.77 -5.72 -0.05
CA LEU A 188 11.31 -5.62 -0.13
C LEU A 188 10.76 -6.97 -0.60
N HIS A 189 10.07 -7.69 0.28
CA HIS A 189 9.20 -8.78 -0.18
C HIS A 189 8.02 -8.18 -0.92
N TYR A 190 7.84 -8.55 -2.18
CA TYR A 190 6.82 -7.99 -3.05
C TYR A 190 5.84 -9.07 -3.55
N GLY A 191 4.55 -8.89 -3.22
CA GLY A 191 3.46 -9.81 -3.57
C GLY A 191 2.47 -9.19 -4.57
N ILE A 192 2.03 -10.00 -5.53
CA ILE A 192 0.92 -9.68 -6.45
C ILE A 192 -0.17 -10.73 -6.28
N SER A 193 -1.40 -10.27 -6.01
CA SER A 193 -2.52 -11.15 -5.66
C SER A 193 -3.89 -10.58 -6.02
N PRO A 194 -4.95 -11.39 -6.07
CA PRO A 194 -6.31 -10.86 -6.03
C PRO A 194 -6.64 -10.29 -4.64
N PRO A 195 -7.53 -9.29 -4.56
CA PRO A 195 -8.01 -8.72 -3.30
C PRO A 195 -9.15 -9.57 -2.72
N CYS A 196 -8.88 -10.85 -2.43
CA CYS A 196 -9.88 -11.84 -2.04
C CYS A 196 -10.68 -11.45 -0.79
N ALA A 197 -10.12 -11.61 0.41
CA ALA A 197 -10.75 -11.09 1.63
C ALA A 197 -10.49 -9.59 1.84
N LYS A 198 -9.62 -9.00 0.99
CA LYS A 198 -9.03 -7.66 1.07
C LYS A 198 -8.09 -7.47 2.26
N THR A 199 -8.43 -7.99 3.43
CA THR A 199 -7.62 -7.91 4.65
C THR A 199 -7.68 -9.24 5.40
N GLY A 200 -6.61 -9.60 6.13
CA GLY A 200 -6.59 -10.78 7.01
C GLY A 200 -6.39 -12.14 6.30
N ASP A 201 -6.41 -12.18 4.97
CA ASP A 201 -6.09 -13.35 4.14
C ASP A 201 -4.57 -13.44 3.86
N TRP A 202 -3.76 -13.60 4.92
CA TRP A 202 -2.31 -13.45 4.83
C TRP A 202 -1.63 -14.38 3.81
N GLU A 203 -2.17 -15.59 3.60
CA GLU A 203 -1.64 -16.56 2.64
C GLU A 203 -1.78 -16.10 1.18
N VAL A 204 -2.89 -15.41 0.87
CA VAL A 204 -3.09 -14.78 -0.44
C VAL A 204 -2.33 -13.46 -0.48
N ARG A 205 -2.28 -12.69 0.62
CA ARG A 205 -1.63 -11.38 0.72
C ARG A 205 -0.17 -11.39 0.35
N ARG A 206 0.56 -12.40 0.84
CA ARG A 206 2.00 -12.55 0.60
C ARG A 206 2.37 -12.75 -0.87
N GLY A 207 1.43 -13.16 -1.72
CA GLY A 207 1.65 -13.31 -3.16
C GLY A 207 1.18 -14.66 -3.69
N VAL A 208 0.50 -14.62 -4.84
CA VAL A 208 0.04 -15.84 -5.55
C VAL A 208 0.26 -15.78 -7.07
N VAL A 209 0.77 -14.65 -7.57
CA VAL A 209 1.21 -14.45 -8.96
C VAL A 209 2.66 -14.01 -8.95
N TRP A 210 3.50 -14.66 -9.77
CA TRP A 210 4.94 -14.36 -9.89
C TRP A 210 5.20 -12.93 -10.38
N PRO A 211 5.80 -12.05 -9.56
CA PRO A 211 6.01 -10.64 -9.92
C PRO A 211 7.09 -10.40 -10.97
N TYR A 212 8.10 -11.28 -11.06
CA TYR A 212 9.34 -11.08 -11.82
C TYR A 212 9.18 -10.41 -13.19
N THR A 213 8.31 -10.95 -14.06
CA THR A 213 8.16 -10.41 -15.43
C THR A 213 7.46 -9.06 -15.49
N TYR A 214 6.65 -8.72 -14.48
CA TYR A 214 6.03 -7.41 -14.35
C TYR A 214 7.03 -6.39 -13.83
N LEU A 215 7.78 -6.76 -12.78
CA LEU A 215 8.88 -5.95 -12.25
C LEU A 215 9.90 -5.62 -13.34
N ALA A 216 10.32 -6.61 -14.14
CA ALA A 216 11.24 -6.39 -15.27
C ALA A 216 10.68 -5.43 -16.33
N SER A 217 9.36 -5.41 -16.53
CA SER A 217 8.70 -4.45 -17.42
C SER A 217 8.69 -3.05 -16.80
N TRP A 218 8.19 -2.92 -15.57
CA TRP A 218 8.03 -1.63 -14.89
C TRP A 218 9.37 -0.95 -14.57
N ARG A 219 10.45 -1.73 -14.39
CA ARG A 219 11.81 -1.21 -14.22
C ARG A 219 12.32 -0.45 -15.45
N LYS A 220 11.77 -0.76 -16.64
CA LYS A 220 12.08 -0.14 -17.92
C LYS A 220 10.94 0.76 -18.41
N ASP A 221 10.14 1.30 -17.46
CA ASP A 221 8.95 2.11 -17.69
C ASP A 221 7.83 1.44 -18.50
N GLY A 222 7.94 0.13 -18.75
CA GLY A 222 6.90 -0.65 -19.41
C GLY A 222 5.64 -0.78 -18.55
N GLN A 223 4.51 -1.09 -19.18
CA GLN A 223 3.18 -1.07 -18.54
C GLN A 223 2.51 -2.45 -18.56
N LYS A 224 3.30 -3.52 -18.43
CA LYS A 224 2.76 -4.89 -18.42
C LYS A 224 1.80 -5.08 -17.24
N SER A 225 0.53 -5.37 -17.54
CA SER A 225 -0.51 -5.53 -16.51
C SER A 225 -0.58 -6.96 -15.95
N PRO A 226 -0.72 -7.14 -14.62
CA PRO A 226 -0.91 -8.44 -13.99
C PRO A 226 -2.38 -8.90 -13.92
N VAL A 227 -3.34 -8.06 -14.34
CA VAL A 227 -4.79 -8.29 -14.17
C VAL A 227 -5.23 -9.66 -14.69
N ALA A 228 -4.81 -10.04 -15.90
CA ALA A 228 -5.21 -11.32 -16.51
C ALA A 228 -4.69 -12.54 -15.73
N SER A 229 -3.46 -12.48 -15.23
CA SER A 229 -2.86 -13.56 -14.42
C SER A 229 -3.55 -13.67 -13.07
N VAL A 230 -3.83 -12.53 -12.43
CA VAL A 230 -4.57 -12.47 -11.16
C VAL A 230 -5.98 -13.02 -11.31
N ALA A 231 -6.70 -12.64 -12.37
CA ALA A 231 -8.04 -13.15 -12.67
C ALA A 231 -8.03 -14.65 -12.95
N THR A 232 -7.01 -15.14 -13.66
CA THR A 232 -6.84 -16.57 -13.94
C THR A 232 -6.56 -17.36 -12.68
N TRP A 233 -5.65 -16.90 -11.82
CA TRP A 233 -5.39 -17.53 -10.54
C TRP A 233 -6.66 -17.55 -9.67
N LYS A 234 -7.38 -16.42 -9.59
CA LYS A 234 -8.60 -16.31 -8.77
C LYS A 234 -9.68 -17.31 -9.23
N ARG A 235 -9.92 -17.44 -10.53
CA ARG A 235 -10.90 -18.39 -11.09
C ARG A 235 -10.51 -19.84 -10.80
N LYS A 236 -9.23 -20.17 -10.96
CA LYS A 236 -8.73 -21.54 -10.77
C LYS A 236 -8.78 -21.97 -9.31
N ASN A 237 -8.38 -21.09 -8.39
CA ASN A 237 -8.15 -21.47 -6.99
C ASN A 237 -9.28 -21.03 -6.05
N ASN A 238 -10.23 -20.23 -6.53
CA ASN A 238 -11.33 -19.69 -5.73
C ASN A 238 -10.85 -19.05 -4.41
N CYS A 239 -9.79 -18.23 -4.48
CA CYS A 239 -9.17 -17.56 -3.35
C CYS A 239 -8.53 -18.48 -2.28
N LYS A 240 -8.28 -19.76 -2.58
CA LYS A 240 -7.54 -20.68 -1.71
C LYS A 240 -6.07 -20.69 -2.12
N ALA A 241 -5.17 -20.34 -1.20
CA ALA A 241 -3.72 -20.31 -1.41
C ALA A 241 -3.04 -21.54 -0.80
#